data_AF-A0A3D2WKG8-F1
#
_entry.id   AF-A0A3D2WKG8-F1
#
_cell.length_a   1.000
_cell.length_b   1.000
_cell.length_c   1.000
_cell.angle_alpha   90.00
_cell.angle_beta   90.00
_cell.angle_gamma   90.00
#
_symmetry.space_group_name_H-M   'P 1'
#
loop_
_entity.id
_entity.type
_entity.pdbx_description
1 polymer ?
#
loop_
_entity_poly.entity_id
_entity_poly.type
_entity_poly.pdbx_seq_one_letter_code
_entity_poly.pdbx_strand_id
1 'polypeptide(L)'
;MRFRLTLLTSLIASTLAPLSSSAAELDYLELNSAEANVMIITDSSSSVAGFYDDFWSETDPAIQPNHPDNVKLRSFISDLKSTLKHMNIVEPKTAIKEVTLCMADAVYGEGDSTGCNDKRQVWYISKQDLLMDILRDVVVDLRGGNVAFMRTSSNLDGVDEYIAAGRPENNIRNYDTAGLTSNGALVVSAFKEVNSTRVIQEIAAALDDNRQVLYEAKTPLAESLYEALMYYTGQTSPWPKSVDRGWKDWEIALEDSDAYGSGDRYDSVMTRCSSNNIVMFTDGAPTWDWHSNSLIDRLVAGKNVGPRGPITRSKPWNWTCGDDAASDTTPAQTRLDDLAGYMANYDLRDDLPGKQTITTHFASTWESCASPEILDTAAAGTGGFHVPATDMNKLRNALTEIIDDIKENSFASFMTFNTTKS
;
A
#
# COMPACT_ATOMS: atom_id res chain seq x y z
N MET A 1 90.94 13.71 -29.52
CA MET A 1 89.91 14.00 -30.54
C MET A 1 90.23 13.18 -31.80
N ARG A 2 89.78 11.92 -31.85
CA ARG A 2 89.89 11.00 -32.99
C ARG A 2 88.91 9.84 -32.77
N PHE A 3 88.19 9.49 -33.84
CA PHE A 3 87.26 8.37 -33.99
C PHE A 3 87.89 7.01 -33.67
N ARG A 4 87.09 6.09 -33.11
CA ARG A 4 86.90 4.75 -33.72
C ARG A 4 85.58 4.10 -33.30
N LEU A 5 84.95 3.57 -34.33
CA LEU A 5 83.70 2.85 -34.48
C LEU A 5 83.92 1.36 -34.15
N THR A 6 82.99 0.72 -33.45
CA THR A 6 82.76 -0.73 -33.60
C THR A 6 81.25 -1.02 -33.59
N LEU A 7 80.86 -1.76 -34.61
CA LEU A 7 79.54 -2.17 -35.05
C LEU A 7 79.21 -3.57 -34.47
N LEU A 8 77.95 -3.87 -34.17
CA LEU A 8 77.12 -4.98 -34.73
C LEU A 8 76.04 -5.53 -33.74
N THR A 9 74.77 -5.24 -34.08
CA THR A 9 73.60 -6.13 -34.21
C THR A 9 73.23 -7.21 -33.17
N SER A 10 72.00 -7.08 -32.63
CA SER A 10 71.01 -8.16 -32.39
C SER A 10 69.69 -7.50 -31.94
N LEU A 11 68.71 -7.26 -32.83
CA LEU A 11 67.53 -8.08 -33.17
C LEU A 11 66.47 -8.25 -32.05
N ILE A 12 65.24 -7.84 -32.40
CA ILE A 12 63.89 -8.23 -31.90
C ILE A 12 63.13 -7.22 -31.00
N ALA A 13 61.92 -6.90 -31.50
CA ALA A 13 60.72 -6.33 -30.88
C ALA A 13 60.59 -4.80 -30.78
N SER A 14 60.24 -4.21 -31.93
CA SER A 14 59.55 -2.94 -32.09
C SER A 14 58.26 -2.84 -31.28
N THR A 15 58.18 -1.76 -30.51
CA THR A 15 57.00 -1.02 -30.04
C THR A 15 55.68 -1.41 -30.74
N LEU A 16 54.79 -2.05 -29.98
CA LEU A 16 53.37 -2.14 -30.30
C LEU A 16 52.78 -0.72 -30.26
N ALA A 17 52.59 -0.12 -31.43
CA ALA A 17 51.48 0.79 -31.64
C ALA A 17 50.23 -0.09 -31.89
N PRO A 18 49.18 -0.03 -31.05
CA PRO A 18 47.91 -0.58 -31.46
C PRO A 18 47.29 0.37 -32.47
N LEU A 19 47.06 -0.17 -33.66
CA LEU A 19 46.23 0.43 -34.69
C LEU A 19 44.85 0.75 -34.13
N SER A 20 44.33 1.88 -34.60
CA SER A 20 42.95 2.28 -34.57
C SER A 20 42.01 1.14 -34.99
N SER A 21 41.16 0.70 -34.06
CA SER A 21 39.81 0.24 -34.36
C SER A 21 38.88 0.94 -33.36
N SER A 22 37.86 1.59 -33.90
CA SER A 22 36.82 2.38 -33.24
C SER A 22 36.51 1.98 -31.79
N ALA A 23 37.05 2.74 -30.83
CA ALA A 23 36.49 2.87 -29.48
C ALA A 23 35.28 3.82 -29.51
N ALA A 24 34.33 3.53 -30.40
CA ALA A 24 33.09 4.27 -30.62
C ALA A 24 31.99 3.28 -31.00
N GLU A 25 31.75 2.29 -30.13
CA GLU A 25 30.51 1.48 -30.11
C GLU A 25 30.46 0.55 -28.87
N LEU A 26 30.85 1.08 -27.70
CA LEU A 26 30.61 0.44 -26.40
C LEU A 26 29.93 1.40 -25.41
N ASP A 27 29.30 2.45 -25.94
CA ASP A 27 28.30 3.23 -25.21
C ASP A 27 26.92 2.62 -25.50
N TYR A 28 26.11 2.49 -24.44
CA TYR A 28 24.74 1.98 -24.43
C TYR A 28 24.58 0.48 -24.57
N LEU A 29 24.80 -0.24 -23.47
CA LEU A 29 23.95 -1.33 -23.00
C LEU A 29 24.32 -1.63 -21.53
N GLU A 30 24.25 -0.59 -20.68
CA GLU A 30 23.80 -0.86 -19.32
C GLU A 30 22.37 -1.39 -19.46
N LEU A 31 22.15 -2.65 -19.08
CA LEU A 31 20.81 -3.15 -18.83
C LEU A 31 20.23 -2.29 -17.70
N ASN A 32 19.59 -1.18 -18.05
CA ASN A 32 18.67 -0.49 -17.16
C ASN A 32 17.62 -1.53 -16.76
N SER A 33 17.52 -1.80 -15.46
CA SER A 33 16.35 -2.46 -14.90
C SER A 33 15.11 -1.79 -15.48
N ALA A 34 14.16 -2.57 -15.98
CA ALA A 34 12.85 -2.03 -16.26
C ALA A 34 12.36 -1.40 -14.94
N GLU A 35 12.14 -0.09 -14.91
CA GLU A 35 11.73 0.67 -13.72
C GLU A 35 10.31 0.25 -13.33
N ALA A 36 10.18 -0.91 -12.70
CA ALA A 36 8.93 -1.37 -12.12
C ALA A 36 8.70 -0.57 -10.83
N ASN A 37 7.79 0.38 -10.88
CA ASN A 37 7.35 1.18 -9.75
C ASN A 37 6.15 0.49 -9.10
N VAL A 38 6.33 -0.06 -7.91
CA VAL A 38 5.27 -0.73 -7.14
C VAL A 38 4.90 0.10 -5.92
N MET A 39 3.68 0.60 -5.88
CA MET A 39 3.13 1.26 -4.70
C MET A 39 2.23 0.29 -3.94
N ILE A 40 2.53 0.10 -2.66
CA ILE A 40 1.68 -0.70 -1.78
C ILE A 40 0.85 0.26 -0.93
N ILE A 41 -0.47 0.10 -0.99
CA ILE A 41 -1.42 0.87 -0.18
C ILE A 41 -1.97 -0.05 0.89
N THR A 42 -1.82 0.32 2.15
CA THR A 42 -2.41 -0.40 3.28
C THR A 42 -3.58 0.38 3.85
N ASP A 43 -4.71 -0.31 3.94
CA ASP A 43 -5.85 0.15 4.71
C ASP A 43 -5.47 0.33 6.19
N SER A 44 -6.06 1.33 6.81
CA SER A 44 -5.87 1.69 8.20
C SER A 44 -7.19 1.73 8.98
N SER A 45 -8.23 1.11 8.42
CA SER A 45 -9.52 0.92 9.06
C SER A 45 -9.45 0.07 10.33
N SER A 46 -10.44 0.21 11.20
CA SER A 46 -10.51 -0.54 12.45
C SER A 46 -10.61 -2.07 12.26
N SER A 47 -11.15 -2.53 11.13
CA SER A 47 -11.29 -3.96 10.80
C SER A 47 -9.94 -4.68 10.62
N VAL A 48 -8.92 -3.96 10.13
CA VAL A 48 -7.54 -4.47 9.99
C VAL A 48 -6.72 -4.28 11.27
N ALA A 49 -7.19 -3.46 12.22
CA ALA A 49 -6.56 -3.24 13.53
C ALA A 49 -7.05 -4.18 14.63
N GLY A 50 -8.09 -4.98 14.36
CA GLY A 50 -8.72 -5.88 15.31
C GLY A 50 -7.92 -7.16 15.63
N PHE A 51 -8.58 -8.05 16.37
CA PHE A 51 -8.05 -9.37 16.70
C PHE A 51 -8.01 -10.28 15.49
N TYR A 52 -6.93 -11.04 15.35
CA TYR A 52 -6.88 -12.11 14.37
C TYR A 52 -7.80 -13.27 14.83
N ASP A 53 -8.73 -13.70 13.97
CA ASP A 53 -9.67 -14.82 14.20
C ASP A 53 -10.41 -14.81 15.55
N ASP A 54 -10.67 -13.63 16.14
CA ASP A 54 -11.18 -13.48 17.52
C ASP A 54 -10.43 -14.34 18.54
N PHE A 55 -9.14 -14.49 18.30
CA PHE A 55 -8.29 -15.39 19.04
C PHE A 55 -7.54 -14.64 20.14
N TRP A 56 -7.93 -14.88 21.39
CA TRP A 56 -7.40 -14.21 22.57
C TRP A 56 -7.39 -15.13 23.81
N SER A 57 -6.74 -14.66 24.87
CA SER A 57 -6.65 -15.33 26.17
C SER A 57 -6.97 -14.35 27.30
N GLU A 58 -7.75 -14.78 28.31
CA GLU A 58 -7.98 -14.04 29.57
C GLU A 58 -6.85 -14.21 30.59
N THR A 59 -5.83 -14.99 30.25
CA THR A 59 -4.75 -15.34 31.18
C THR A 59 -3.42 -14.87 30.62
N ASP A 60 -2.62 -14.21 31.45
CA ASP A 60 -1.31 -13.71 31.06
C ASP A 60 -0.41 -14.87 30.55
N PRO A 61 0.04 -14.86 29.28
CA PRO A 61 0.94 -15.86 28.72
C PRO A 61 2.28 -15.98 29.46
N ALA A 62 2.74 -14.94 30.14
CA ALA A 62 3.96 -14.95 30.94
C ALA A 62 3.75 -15.66 32.29
N ILE A 63 2.55 -15.57 32.87
CA ILE A 63 2.22 -16.19 34.17
C ILE A 63 1.71 -17.62 33.98
N GLN A 64 0.84 -17.84 32.99
CA GLN A 64 0.22 -19.14 32.70
C GLN A 64 0.58 -19.61 31.28
N PRO A 65 1.86 -19.93 31.02
CA PRO A 65 2.27 -20.33 29.68
C PRO A 65 1.50 -21.56 29.21
N ASN A 66 1.24 -22.54 30.07
CA ASN A 66 0.60 -23.79 29.68
C ASN A 66 -0.94 -23.69 29.54
N HIS A 67 -1.55 -22.51 29.73
CA HIS A 67 -2.97 -22.33 29.45
C HIS A 67 -3.25 -22.63 27.96
N PRO A 68 -4.30 -23.39 27.61
CA PRO A 68 -4.55 -23.80 26.22
C PRO A 68 -4.54 -22.64 25.22
N ASP A 69 -5.13 -21.51 25.57
CA ASP A 69 -5.18 -20.34 24.68
C ASP A 69 -3.81 -19.65 24.53
N ASN A 70 -3.01 -19.61 25.61
CA ASN A 70 -1.63 -19.11 25.54
C ASN A 70 -0.72 -20.02 24.71
N VAL A 71 -0.95 -21.34 24.76
CA VAL A 71 -0.25 -22.30 23.89
C VAL A 71 -0.61 -22.06 22.43
N LYS A 72 -1.90 -21.90 22.11
CA LYS A 72 -2.35 -21.58 20.75
C LYS A 72 -1.78 -20.25 20.24
N LEU A 73 -1.74 -19.18 21.05
CA LEU A 73 -1.13 -17.88 20.69
C LEU A 73 0.34 -18.03 20.30
N ARG A 74 1.12 -18.77 21.09
CA ARG A 74 2.53 -19.00 20.77
C ARG A 74 2.72 -19.94 19.58
N SER A 75 1.87 -20.96 19.44
CA SER A 75 1.91 -21.85 18.27
C SER A 75 1.67 -21.06 16.99
N PHE A 76 0.67 -20.18 16.99
CA PHE A 76 0.37 -19.34 15.84
C PHE A 76 1.55 -18.45 15.45
N ILE A 77 2.20 -17.77 16.40
CA ILE A 77 3.38 -16.95 16.12
C ILE A 77 4.52 -17.82 15.56
N SER A 78 4.71 -19.03 16.09
CA SER A 78 5.70 -19.98 15.58
C SER A 78 5.39 -20.39 14.14
N ASP A 79 4.13 -20.67 13.85
CA ASP A 79 3.66 -21.06 12.52
C ASP A 79 3.85 -19.92 11.52
N LEU A 80 3.43 -18.68 11.86
CA LEU A 80 3.71 -17.47 11.06
C LEU A 80 5.20 -17.38 10.72
N LYS A 81 6.06 -17.41 11.74
CA LYS A 81 7.52 -17.29 11.54
C LYS A 81 8.06 -18.39 10.64
N SER A 82 7.53 -19.61 10.72
CA SER A 82 7.93 -20.71 9.84
C SER A 82 7.59 -20.47 8.36
N THR A 83 6.61 -19.61 8.07
CA THR A 83 6.22 -19.27 6.70
C THR A 83 7.04 -18.14 6.08
N LEU A 84 7.62 -17.24 6.89
CA LEU A 84 8.37 -16.08 6.38
C LEU A 84 9.71 -16.52 5.76
N LYS A 85 10.03 -16.02 4.57
CA LYS A 85 11.19 -16.47 3.76
C LYS A 85 12.48 -15.71 4.11
N HIS A 86 12.37 -14.46 4.55
CA HIS A 86 13.45 -13.49 4.60
C HIS A 86 13.71 -12.95 6.02
N MET A 87 13.43 -13.75 7.05
CA MET A 87 13.62 -13.38 8.46
C MET A 87 15.07 -13.00 8.82
N ASN A 88 16.05 -13.40 8.01
CA ASN A 88 17.46 -13.01 8.17
C ASN A 88 17.77 -11.59 7.67
N ILE A 89 16.86 -10.97 6.92
CA ILE A 89 16.98 -9.62 6.37
C ILE A 89 16.09 -8.66 7.15
N VAL A 90 14.84 -9.08 7.39
CA VAL A 90 13.85 -8.31 8.13
C VAL A 90 13.27 -9.17 9.24
N GLU A 91 13.47 -8.77 10.48
CA GLU A 91 12.95 -9.50 11.63
C GLU A 91 11.43 -9.30 11.77
N PRO A 92 10.66 -10.40 11.95
CA PRO A 92 9.22 -10.30 12.22
C PRO A 92 8.97 -9.72 13.62
N LYS A 93 8.01 -8.80 13.70
CA LYS A 93 7.67 -8.06 14.92
C LYS A 93 6.37 -8.52 15.57
N THR A 94 5.61 -9.41 14.94
CA THR A 94 4.38 -9.99 15.49
C THR A 94 4.66 -10.58 16.86
N ALA A 95 3.91 -10.09 17.84
CA ALA A 95 3.98 -10.50 19.23
C ALA A 95 2.57 -10.62 19.82
N ILE A 96 2.48 -11.26 20.99
CA ILE A 96 1.26 -11.25 21.77
C ILE A 96 1.13 -9.86 22.41
N LYS A 97 0.03 -9.17 22.09
CA LYS A 97 -0.32 -7.86 22.64
C LYS A 97 -1.32 -8.02 23.78
N GLU A 98 -1.46 -6.96 24.57
CA GLU A 98 -2.37 -6.90 25.69
C GLU A 98 -3.33 -5.72 25.50
N VAL A 99 -4.59 -5.90 25.83
CA VAL A 99 -5.59 -4.83 25.87
C VAL A 99 -6.63 -5.12 26.96
N THR A 100 -7.28 -4.07 27.47
CA THR A 100 -8.45 -4.23 28.34
C THR A 100 -9.72 -4.02 27.51
N LEU A 101 -10.59 -5.03 27.44
CA LEU A 101 -11.82 -5.02 26.66
C LEU A 101 -13.07 -5.00 27.52
N CYS A 102 -14.16 -4.53 26.94
CA CYS A 102 -15.51 -4.77 27.45
C CYS A 102 -16.06 -6.11 26.96
N MET A 103 -16.47 -6.99 27.87
CA MET A 103 -16.98 -8.32 27.50
C MET A 103 -18.44 -8.31 27.00
N ALA A 104 -19.19 -7.23 27.23
CA ALA A 104 -20.56 -7.09 26.74
C ALA A 104 -20.63 -6.83 25.21
N ASP A 105 -19.55 -6.27 24.65
CA ASP A 105 -19.39 -5.93 23.23
C ASP A 105 -18.39 -6.86 22.53
N ALA A 106 -18.13 -8.05 23.10
CA ALA A 106 -17.09 -9.00 22.70
C ALA A 106 -17.21 -9.59 21.28
N VAL A 107 -18.05 -9.01 20.42
CA VAL A 107 -18.14 -9.38 19.00
C VAL A 107 -17.28 -8.47 18.13
N TYR A 108 -16.84 -7.29 18.58
CA TYR A 108 -15.99 -6.44 17.74
C TYR A 108 -14.99 -5.66 18.59
N GLY A 109 -13.76 -5.53 18.09
CA GLY A 109 -12.73 -4.62 18.62
C GLY A 109 -13.09 -3.13 18.52
N GLU A 110 -14.38 -2.82 18.57
CA GLU A 110 -15.04 -1.53 18.31
C GLU A 110 -16.08 -1.19 19.39
N GLY A 111 -15.91 -1.65 20.64
CA GLY A 111 -16.80 -1.29 21.78
C GLY A 111 -16.35 -0.08 22.62
N ASP A 112 -17.12 1.01 22.62
CA ASP A 112 -16.87 2.23 23.42
C ASP A 112 -16.79 1.83 24.90
N SER A 113 -15.62 2.01 25.51
CA SER A 113 -15.40 1.59 26.91
C SER A 113 -16.15 2.46 27.95
N THR A 114 -16.88 3.49 27.51
CA THR A 114 -17.69 4.34 28.38
C THR A 114 -18.97 3.63 28.82
N GLY A 115 -18.99 3.17 30.08
CA GLY A 115 -20.14 2.51 30.70
C GLY A 115 -20.01 0.98 30.85
N CYS A 116 -18.88 0.39 30.44
CA CYS A 116 -18.67 -1.04 30.58
C CYS A 116 -18.39 -1.47 32.02
N ASN A 117 -19.22 -2.39 32.54
CA ASN A 117 -19.10 -2.95 33.89
C ASN A 117 -18.32 -4.28 33.96
N ASP A 118 -18.09 -4.97 32.84
CA ASP A 118 -17.30 -6.23 32.75
C ASP A 118 -16.07 -6.02 31.87
N LYS A 119 -15.07 -5.32 32.43
CA LYS A 119 -13.78 -5.10 31.77
C LYS A 119 -12.84 -6.25 32.10
N ARG A 120 -12.27 -6.89 31.08
CA ARG A 120 -11.24 -7.93 31.26
C ARG A 120 -9.99 -7.62 30.48
N GLN A 121 -8.86 -7.96 31.07
CA GLN A 121 -7.56 -7.92 30.43
C GLN A 121 -7.43 -9.15 29.54
N VAL A 122 -7.03 -8.94 28.30
CA VAL A 122 -6.90 -9.99 27.31
C VAL A 122 -5.58 -9.88 26.56
N TRP A 123 -5.08 -11.03 26.13
CA TRP A 123 -3.88 -11.17 25.32
C TRP A 123 -4.23 -11.73 23.95
N TYR A 124 -3.71 -11.11 22.88
CA TYR A 124 -4.17 -11.37 21.51
C TYR A 124 -3.06 -11.18 20.48
N ILE A 125 -3.36 -11.53 19.22
CA ILE A 125 -2.51 -11.25 18.06
C ILE A 125 -3.22 -10.23 17.16
N SER A 126 -2.50 -9.15 16.84
CA SER A 126 -3.00 -8.06 16.00
C SER A 126 -3.00 -8.47 14.53
N LYS A 127 -4.15 -8.31 13.87
CA LYS A 127 -4.29 -8.43 12.41
C LYS A 127 -3.23 -7.58 11.69
N GLN A 128 -3.13 -6.31 12.04
CA GLN A 128 -2.19 -5.39 11.42
C GLN A 128 -0.73 -5.84 11.56
N ASP A 129 -0.33 -6.36 12.72
CA ASP A 129 1.06 -6.81 12.93
C ASP A 129 1.40 -7.97 11.98
N LEU A 130 0.44 -8.88 11.74
CA LEU A 130 0.58 -9.98 10.79
C LEU A 130 0.71 -9.49 9.35
N LEU A 131 -0.16 -8.56 8.94
CA LEU A 131 -0.11 -7.96 7.61
C LEU A 131 1.25 -7.29 7.39
N MET A 132 1.72 -6.49 8.35
CA MET A 132 2.98 -5.78 8.25
C MET A 132 4.18 -6.74 8.18
N ASP A 133 4.20 -7.81 8.95
CA ASP A 133 5.28 -8.79 8.86
C ASP A 133 5.32 -9.53 7.51
N ILE A 134 4.15 -9.90 6.97
CA ILE A 134 4.08 -10.52 5.64
C ILE A 134 4.51 -9.53 4.56
N LEU A 135 4.04 -8.28 4.61
CA LEU A 135 4.47 -7.23 3.67
C LEU A 135 5.97 -7.00 3.74
N ARG A 136 6.53 -6.88 4.94
CA ARG A 136 7.97 -6.70 5.18
C ARG A 136 8.81 -7.87 4.64
N ASP A 137 8.32 -9.10 4.77
CA ASP A 137 8.97 -10.30 4.21
C ASP A 137 8.94 -10.28 2.67
N VAL A 138 7.82 -9.86 2.11
CA VAL A 138 7.54 -9.91 0.67
C VAL A 138 8.20 -8.75 -0.09
N VAL A 139 8.41 -7.59 0.52
CA VAL A 139 9.16 -6.47 -0.08
C VAL A 139 10.57 -6.88 -0.53
N VAL A 140 11.17 -7.84 0.17
CA VAL A 140 12.49 -8.38 -0.21
C VAL A 140 12.46 -9.01 -1.61
N ASP A 141 11.31 -9.57 -2.02
CA ASP A 141 11.13 -10.16 -3.33
C ASP A 141 11.05 -9.08 -4.44
N LEU A 142 10.78 -7.82 -4.12
CA LEU A 142 10.73 -6.70 -5.08
C LEU A 142 12.10 -6.09 -5.41
N ARG A 143 13.20 -6.78 -5.06
CA ARG A 143 14.56 -6.35 -5.39
C ARG A 143 14.73 -6.07 -6.88
N GLY A 144 15.35 -4.94 -7.19
CA GLY A 144 15.57 -4.45 -8.56
C GLY A 144 14.43 -3.60 -9.12
N GLY A 145 13.33 -3.41 -8.37
CA GLY A 145 12.29 -2.42 -8.65
C GLY A 145 12.35 -1.21 -7.70
N ASN A 146 11.44 -0.26 -7.93
CA ASN A 146 11.21 0.88 -7.05
C ASN A 146 9.93 0.63 -6.24
N VAL A 147 10.00 0.75 -4.92
CA VAL A 147 8.86 0.47 -4.06
C VAL A 147 8.51 1.68 -3.19
N ALA A 148 7.23 2.00 -3.11
CA ALA A 148 6.67 3.02 -2.23
C ALA A 148 5.55 2.45 -1.36
N PHE A 149 5.25 3.13 -0.26
CA PHE A 149 4.17 2.79 0.64
C PHE A 149 3.25 3.98 0.86
N MET A 150 1.96 3.69 0.77
CA MET A 150 0.91 4.58 1.24
C MET A 150 0.10 3.92 2.35
N ARG A 151 -0.33 4.73 3.31
CA ARG A 151 -1.29 4.34 4.34
C ARG A 151 -2.57 5.13 4.09
N THR A 152 -3.73 4.48 4.05
CA THR A 152 -5.00 5.20 3.97
C THR A 152 -5.15 6.12 5.17
N SER A 153 -5.77 7.28 4.99
CA SER A 153 -6.05 8.20 6.09
C SER A 153 -7.03 7.55 7.07
N SER A 154 -6.91 7.86 8.37
CA SER A 154 -7.88 7.38 9.35
C SER A 154 -9.31 7.90 9.09
N ASN A 155 -9.48 8.96 8.30
CA ASN A 155 -10.78 9.55 7.90
C ASN A 155 -11.77 9.67 9.07
N LEU A 156 -11.41 10.52 10.05
CA LEU A 156 -11.98 10.52 11.39
C LEU A 156 -13.24 11.37 11.55
N ASP A 157 -14.14 11.46 10.57
CA ASP A 157 -15.47 12.10 10.74
C ASP A 157 -15.48 13.46 11.51
N GLY A 158 -14.46 14.32 11.37
CA GLY A 158 -14.39 15.58 12.12
C GLY A 158 -14.54 15.44 13.66
N VAL A 159 -14.15 14.30 14.24
CA VAL A 159 -14.39 13.91 15.66
C VAL A 159 -13.82 14.89 16.71
N ASP A 160 -13.02 15.87 16.32
CA ASP A 160 -12.38 16.80 17.26
C ASP A 160 -13.31 17.87 17.85
N GLU A 161 -14.34 18.35 17.12
CA GLU A 161 -15.34 19.26 17.72
C GLU A 161 -16.22 18.54 18.75
N TYR A 162 -16.35 17.22 18.65
CA TYR A 162 -17.17 16.38 19.52
C TYR A 162 -16.54 16.13 20.90
N ILE A 163 -15.21 16.02 20.96
CA ILE A 163 -14.47 15.84 22.23
C ILE A 163 -14.36 17.18 22.98
N ALA A 164 -14.21 18.31 22.27
CA ALA A 164 -14.05 19.63 22.88
C ALA A 164 -15.35 20.24 23.42
N ALA A 165 -16.51 19.88 22.86
CA ALA A 165 -17.79 20.55 23.15
C ALA A 165 -18.59 19.97 24.34
N GLY A 166 -18.16 18.87 24.96
CA GLY A 166 -18.90 18.23 26.05
C GLY A 166 -20.25 17.68 25.59
N ARG A 167 -20.25 16.42 25.17
CA ARG A 167 -21.39 15.59 24.69
C ARG A 167 -22.79 16.20 24.94
N PRO A 168 -23.44 16.80 23.92
CA PRO A 168 -24.88 16.97 23.95
C PRO A 168 -25.53 15.70 23.40
N GLU A 169 -26.34 15.07 24.25
CA GLU A 169 -27.29 14.05 23.83
C GLU A 169 -28.16 14.65 22.70
N ASN A 170 -28.25 13.94 21.57
CA ASN A 170 -29.40 13.98 20.65
C ASN A 170 -29.34 14.81 19.35
N ASN A 171 -28.18 15.18 18.80
CA ASN A 171 -28.14 15.62 17.38
C ASN A 171 -26.78 15.50 16.68
N ILE A 172 -26.39 14.26 16.33
CA ILE A 172 -25.10 13.92 15.67
C ILE A 172 -25.14 14.15 14.14
N ARG A 173 -26.25 14.68 13.58
CA ARG A 173 -26.56 14.53 12.13
C ARG A 173 -26.16 15.69 11.20
N ASN A 174 -25.40 16.68 11.64
CA ASN A 174 -25.20 17.90 10.85
C ASN A 174 -23.77 18.51 10.88
N TYR A 175 -22.75 17.74 11.22
CA TYR A 175 -21.37 18.24 11.20
C TYR A 175 -20.54 17.54 10.12
N ASP A 176 -20.96 17.73 8.88
CA ASP A 176 -20.02 17.81 7.75
C ASP A 176 -19.35 19.18 7.85
N THR A 177 -18.31 19.31 8.68
CA THR A 177 -17.37 20.41 8.45
C THR A 177 -16.55 20.02 7.24
N ALA A 178 -17.11 20.27 6.05
CA ALA A 178 -16.56 19.94 4.72
C ALA A 178 -15.15 20.50 4.44
N GLY A 179 -14.49 21.12 5.43
CA GLY A 179 -13.11 21.57 5.41
C GLY A 179 -12.14 20.84 6.34
N LEU A 180 -12.59 19.86 7.15
CA LEU A 180 -11.80 19.16 8.18
C LEU A 180 -11.84 17.62 8.03
N THR A 181 -11.61 17.11 6.82
CA THR A 181 -11.61 15.66 6.56
C THR A 181 -10.22 15.21 6.10
N SER A 182 -9.58 14.33 6.88
CA SER A 182 -8.41 13.58 6.45
C SER A 182 -8.86 12.47 5.49
N ASN A 183 -8.97 12.80 4.21
CA ASN A 183 -9.33 11.86 3.14
C ASN A 183 -8.09 11.44 2.33
N GLY A 184 -8.18 10.30 1.65
CA GLY A 184 -7.13 9.80 0.78
C GLY A 184 -6.10 8.98 1.53
N ALA A 185 -4.82 9.17 1.20
CA ALA A 185 -3.72 8.44 1.79
C ALA A 185 -2.53 9.36 2.10
N LEU A 186 -1.59 8.86 2.88
CA LEU A 186 -0.27 9.47 3.11
C LEU A 186 0.78 8.63 2.43
N VAL A 187 1.74 9.27 1.76
CA VAL A 187 2.98 8.59 1.34
C VAL A 187 3.87 8.46 2.56
N VAL A 188 3.99 7.25 3.08
CA VAL A 188 4.73 6.97 4.32
C VAL A 188 6.12 6.38 4.06
N SER A 189 6.35 5.94 2.83
CA SER A 189 7.69 5.78 2.27
C SER A 189 7.63 6.14 0.80
N ALA A 190 8.41 7.13 0.41
CA ALA A 190 8.59 7.50 -1.00
C ALA A 190 9.20 6.34 -1.80
N PHE A 191 9.09 6.41 -3.12
CA PHE A 191 9.70 5.42 -4.01
C PHE A 191 11.19 5.29 -3.78
N LYS A 192 11.63 4.10 -3.39
CA LYS A 192 13.03 3.76 -3.17
C LYS A 192 13.39 2.54 -4.02
N GLU A 193 14.51 2.62 -4.71
CA GLU A 193 15.04 1.48 -5.46
C GLU A 193 15.50 0.40 -4.47
N VAL A 194 14.90 -0.79 -4.56
CA VAL A 194 15.20 -1.93 -3.68
C VAL A 194 16.47 -2.62 -4.15
N ASN A 195 17.62 -1.96 -3.97
CA ASN A 195 18.93 -2.38 -4.48
C ASN A 195 19.89 -2.88 -3.36
N SER A 196 19.50 -2.74 -2.10
CA SER A 196 20.35 -3.11 -0.96
C SER A 196 19.54 -3.54 0.27
N THR A 197 20.15 -4.35 1.14
CA THR A 197 19.57 -4.71 2.43
C THR A 197 19.25 -3.50 3.29
N ARG A 198 20.06 -2.43 3.19
CA ARG A 198 19.82 -1.19 3.93
C ARG A 198 18.50 -0.54 3.52
N VAL A 199 18.25 -0.37 2.22
CA VAL A 199 17.00 0.23 1.73
C VAL A 199 15.80 -0.63 2.11
N ILE A 200 15.92 -1.96 2.01
CA ILE A 200 14.87 -2.89 2.47
C ILE A 200 14.54 -2.66 3.96
N GLN A 201 15.56 -2.50 4.81
CA GLN A 201 15.37 -2.27 6.23
C GLN A 201 14.79 -0.89 6.52
N GLU A 202 15.13 0.14 5.74
CA GLU A 202 14.54 1.48 5.83
C GLU A 202 13.04 1.45 5.48
N ILE A 203 12.66 0.79 4.37
CA ILE A 203 11.27 0.55 3.99
C ILE A 203 10.52 -0.24 5.08
N ALA A 204 11.13 -1.32 5.58
CA ALA A 204 10.53 -2.16 6.60
C ALA A 204 10.39 -1.47 7.96
N ALA A 205 11.22 -0.46 8.25
CA ALA A 205 11.09 0.37 9.45
C ALA A 205 9.92 1.36 9.29
N ALA A 206 9.81 2.02 8.13
CA ALA A 206 8.68 2.90 7.82
C ALA A 206 7.36 2.14 7.97
N LEU A 207 7.24 0.93 7.40
CA LEU A 207 6.06 0.07 7.58
C LEU A 207 5.70 -0.21 9.05
N ASP A 208 6.67 -0.41 9.94
CA ASP A 208 6.40 -0.67 11.36
C ASP A 208 5.94 0.59 12.10
N ASP A 209 6.47 1.76 11.77
CA ASP A 209 6.04 3.03 12.37
C ASP A 209 4.58 3.36 11.99
N ASN A 210 4.11 2.86 10.84
CA ASN A 210 2.75 3.03 10.33
C ASN A 210 1.71 2.06 10.92
N ARG A 211 2.05 1.33 11.98
CA ARG A 211 1.15 0.37 12.62
C ARG A 211 0.04 0.97 13.50
N GLN A 212 -0.05 2.30 13.62
CA GLN A 212 -1.06 2.93 14.45
C GLN A 212 -2.34 3.14 13.66
N VAL A 213 -3.36 2.35 13.99
CA VAL A 213 -4.74 2.57 13.53
C VAL A 213 -5.53 3.20 14.65
N LEU A 214 -6.32 4.21 14.31
CA LEU A 214 -7.29 4.75 15.24
C LEU A 214 -8.53 3.86 15.28
N TYR A 215 -9.01 3.71 16.50
CA TYR A 215 -10.34 3.22 16.77
C TYR A 215 -11.35 4.07 15.98
N GLU A 216 -12.25 3.42 15.21
CA GLU A 216 -13.24 4.03 14.29
C GLU A 216 -12.71 4.55 12.93
N ALA A 217 -11.45 4.28 12.57
CA ALA A 217 -10.92 4.66 11.27
C ALA A 217 -11.72 4.05 10.10
N LYS A 218 -11.97 4.84 9.06
CA LYS A 218 -12.74 4.42 7.87
C LYS A 218 -11.84 3.89 6.75
N THR A 219 -12.48 3.41 5.68
CA THR A 219 -11.87 2.72 4.54
C THR A 219 -12.09 3.49 3.23
N PRO A 220 -11.42 4.66 3.02
CA PRO A 220 -11.61 5.50 1.82
C PRO A 220 -10.75 5.00 0.65
N LEU A 221 -11.13 3.87 0.05
CA LEU A 221 -10.35 3.16 -0.99
C LEU A 221 -10.18 3.99 -2.28
N ALA A 222 -11.25 4.54 -2.81
CA ALA A 222 -11.25 5.37 -4.01
C ALA A 222 -10.48 6.67 -3.80
N GLU A 223 -10.60 7.31 -2.62
CA GLU A 223 -9.76 8.46 -2.30
C GLU A 223 -8.28 8.06 -2.23
N SER A 224 -7.96 6.92 -1.61
CA SER A 224 -6.59 6.45 -1.48
C SER A 224 -5.97 6.10 -2.84
N LEU A 225 -6.75 5.49 -3.73
CA LEU A 225 -6.33 5.23 -5.11
C LEU A 225 -6.15 6.54 -5.90
N TYR A 226 -7.00 7.54 -5.66
CA TYR A 226 -6.87 8.85 -6.28
C TYR A 226 -5.59 9.57 -5.82
N GLU A 227 -5.25 9.49 -4.53
CA GLU A 227 -3.99 10.00 -3.99
C GLU A 227 -2.79 9.34 -4.68
N ALA A 228 -2.81 8.01 -4.84
CA ALA A 228 -1.76 7.28 -5.55
C ALA A 228 -1.60 7.77 -7.00
N LEU A 229 -2.71 8.01 -7.71
CA LEU A 229 -2.68 8.63 -9.05
C LEU A 229 -1.99 10.01 -9.02
N MET A 230 -2.30 10.85 -8.03
CA MET A 230 -1.63 12.15 -7.87
C MET A 230 -0.12 11.97 -7.67
N TYR A 231 0.30 11.02 -6.82
CA TYR A 231 1.73 10.77 -6.59
C TYR A 231 2.44 10.30 -7.87
N TYR A 232 1.93 9.26 -8.54
CA TYR A 232 2.53 8.75 -9.78
C TYR A 232 2.70 9.83 -10.84
N THR A 233 1.70 10.70 -11.00
CA THR A 233 1.69 11.76 -12.01
C THR A 233 2.34 13.07 -11.54
N GLY A 234 2.85 13.10 -10.30
CA GLY A 234 3.46 14.28 -9.68
C GLY A 234 2.50 15.45 -9.51
N GLN A 235 1.20 15.21 -9.35
CA GLN A 235 0.21 16.25 -9.10
C GLN A 235 0.14 16.63 -7.61
N THR A 236 -0.69 17.61 -7.28
CA THR A 236 -0.93 18.02 -5.89
C THR A 236 -2.11 17.23 -5.34
N SER A 237 -2.01 16.76 -4.10
CA SER A 237 -3.12 16.12 -3.40
C SER A 237 -4.35 17.05 -3.36
N PRO A 238 -5.56 16.56 -3.68
CA PRO A 238 -6.79 17.33 -3.43
C PRO A 238 -7.12 17.44 -1.94
N TRP A 239 -6.42 16.70 -1.07
CA TRP A 239 -6.59 16.72 0.39
C TRP A 239 -5.29 17.20 1.06
N PRO A 240 -5.12 18.52 1.25
CA PRO A 240 -3.94 19.08 1.91
C PRO A 240 -3.73 18.45 3.29
N LYS A 241 -2.50 17.96 3.53
CA LYS A 241 -2.11 17.27 4.77
C LYS A 241 -1.79 18.30 5.85
N SER A 242 -2.81 18.73 6.60
CA SER A 242 -2.62 19.69 7.70
C SER A 242 -3.62 19.51 8.83
N VAL A 243 -3.20 19.86 10.03
CA VAL A 243 -4.05 19.85 11.25
C VAL A 243 -5.31 20.68 11.08
N ASP A 244 -5.18 21.85 10.45
CA ASP A 244 -6.29 22.75 10.11
C ASP A 244 -7.28 22.17 9.08
N ARG A 245 -7.01 20.97 8.57
CA ARG A 245 -7.83 20.21 7.61
C ARG A 245 -8.26 18.86 8.16
N GLY A 246 -8.13 18.63 9.47
CA GLY A 246 -8.59 17.42 10.15
C GLY A 246 -7.58 16.28 10.20
N TRP A 247 -6.36 16.47 9.66
CA TRP A 247 -5.28 15.50 9.83
C TRP A 247 -4.71 15.56 11.24
N LYS A 248 -4.29 14.43 11.79
CA LYS A 248 -3.61 14.42 13.09
C LYS A 248 -2.14 14.74 12.92
N ASP A 249 -1.57 15.51 13.85
CA ASP A 249 -0.14 15.83 13.88
C ASP A 249 0.74 14.58 13.76
N TRP A 250 0.36 13.52 14.47
CA TRP A 250 1.11 12.27 14.45
C TRP A 250 0.97 11.51 13.12
N GLU A 251 -0.14 11.68 12.39
CA GLU A 251 -0.30 11.09 11.04
C GLU A 251 0.54 11.85 10.02
N ILE A 252 0.51 13.18 10.07
CA ILE A 252 1.34 14.04 9.21
C ILE A 252 2.83 13.74 9.46
N ALA A 253 3.21 13.46 10.71
CA ALA A 253 4.58 13.10 11.05
C ALA A 253 5.08 11.77 10.43
N LEU A 254 4.18 10.93 9.92
CA LEU A 254 4.53 9.70 9.20
C LEU A 254 4.83 9.93 7.71
N GLU A 255 4.52 11.12 7.20
CA GLU A 255 4.71 11.45 5.79
C GLU A 255 6.19 11.50 5.42
N ASP A 256 6.55 10.79 4.34
CA ASP A 256 7.90 10.82 3.80
C ASP A 256 8.07 12.06 2.93
N SER A 257 8.85 13.04 3.42
CA SER A 257 9.10 14.30 2.73
C SER A 257 9.76 14.11 1.35
N ASP A 258 10.45 12.98 1.12
CA ASP A 258 11.07 12.66 -0.17
C ASP A 258 10.02 12.38 -1.26
N ALA A 259 8.73 12.28 -0.91
CA ALA A 259 7.64 12.15 -1.87
C ALA A 259 7.38 13.45 -2.65
N TYR A 260 7.87 14.60 -2.17
CA TYR A 260 7.51 15.93 -2.67
C TYR A 260 8.67 16.61 -3.41
N GLY A 261 8.38 17.15 -4.59
CA GLY A 261 9.37 17.89 -5.39
C GLY A 261 9.40 19.39 -5.07
N SER A 262 8.25 19.99 -4.75
CA SER A 262 8.14 21.41 -4.38
C SER A 262 6.80 21.71 -3.70
N GLY A 263 6.84 22.22 -2.47
CA GLY A 263 5.62 22.45 -1.67
C GLY A 263 4.81 21.17 -1.54
N ASP A 264 3.49 21.27 -1.72
CA ASP A 264 2.56 20.13 -1.60
C ASP A 264 2.40 19.33 -2.92
N ARG A 265 3.26 19.58 -3.91
CA ARG A 265 3.26 18.85 -5.18
C ARG A 265 4.18 17.65 -5.09
N TYR A 266 3.63 16.48 -5.38
CA TYR A 266 4.41 15.25 -5.45
C TYR A 266 5.49 15.29 -6.52
N ASP A 267 6.59 14.61 -6.26
CA ASP A 267 7.58 14.32 -7.30
C ASP A 267 7.11 13.13 -8.15
N SER A 268 6.99 13.35 -9.45
CA SER A 268 6.46 12.32 -10.35
C SER A 268 7.48 11.19 -10.51
N VAL A 269 7.01 9.95 -10.42
CA VAL A 269 7.84 8.76 -10.66
C VAL A 269 7.60 8.08 -12.01
N MET A 270 6.57 8.49 -12.75
CA MET A 270 6.30 7.93 -14.07
C MET A 270 7.33 8.42 -15.09
N THR A 271 7.97 7.45 -15.77
CA THR A 271 8.86 7.67 -16.91
C THR A 271 8.30 7.01 -18.18
N ARG A 272 8.88 7.30 -19.34
CA ARG A 272 8.42 6.70 -20.62
C ARG A 272 8.55 5.17 -20.65
N CYS A 273 9.44 4.60 -19.83
CA CYS A 273 9.79 3.18 -19.83
C CYS A 273 9.35 2.46 -18.55
N SER A 274 8.83 3.19 -17.56
CA SER A 274 8.41 2.61 -16.28
C SER A 274 7.16 1.74 -16.44
N SER A 275 7.15 0.60 -15.75
CA SER A 275 5.93 -0.17 -15.48
C SER A 275 5.41 0.26 -14.12
N ASN A 276 4.16 0.71 -14.03
CA ASN A 276 3.62 1.27 -12.80
C ASN A 276 2.50 0.37 -12.26
N ASN A 277 2.61 -0.03 -11.00
CA ASN A 277 1.71 -1.00 -10.37
C ASN A 277 1.31 -0.53 -8.98
N ILE A 278 0.02 -0.63 -8.67
CA ILE A 278 -0.51 -0.41 -7.32
C ILE A 278 -1.00 -1.74 -6.77
N VAL A 279 -0.65 -2.03 -5.52
CA VAL A 279 -1.20 -3.17 -4.77
C VAL A 279 -1.91 -2.63 -3.54
N MET A 280 -3.23 -2.77 -3.49
CA MET A 280 -4.05 -2.29 -2.38
C MET A 280 -4.47 -3.44 -1.46
N PHE A 281 -4.09 -3.35 -0.19
CA PHE A 281 -4.49 -4.23 0.89
C PHE A 281 -5.61 -3.58 1.68
N THR A 282 -6.74 -4.26 1.78
CA THR A 282 -7.94 -3.73 2.44
C THR A 282 -8.75 -4.89 3.03
N ASP A 283 -9.71 -4.60 3.89
CA ASP A 283 -10.78 -5.52 4.25
C ASP A 283 -11.81 -5.74 3.12
N GLY A 284 -11.80 -4.89 2.09
CA GLY A 284 -12.75 -4.93 0.98
C GLY A 284 -14.12 -4.34 1.29
N ALA A 285 -14.23 -3.55 2.36
CA ALA A 285 -15.45 -2.85 2.77
C ALA A 285 -15.23 -1.33 2.76
N PRO A 286 -15.42 -0.65 1.62
CA PRO A 286 -15.31 0.80 1.55
C PRO A 286 -16.29 1.48 2.51
N THR A 287 -15.77 2.40 3.31
CA THR A 287 -16.58 3.21 4.24
C THR A 287 -16.18 4.67 4.08
N TRP A 288 -17.17 5.55 3.94
CA TRP A 288 -16.94 6.97 3.64
C TRP A 288 -16.08 7.22 2.38
N ASP A 289 -16.36 6.43 1.34
CA ASP A 289 -15.58 6.31 0.09
C ASP A 289 -16.20 7.10 -1.08
N TRP A 290 -16.57 8.35 -0.83
CA TRP A 290 -17.36 9.16 -1.78
C TRP A 290 -16.81 10.56 -2.07
N HIS A 291 -15.82 11.04 -1.31
CA HIS A 291 -15.26 12.38 -1.48
C HIS A 291 -14.55 12.55 -2.83
N SER A 292 -13.95 11.48 -3.33
CA SER A 292 -13.29 11.42 -4.63
C SER A 292 -14.25 11.28 -5.80
N ASN A 293 -15.52 10.87 -5.60
CA ASN A 293 -16.46 10.58 -6.68
C ASN A 293 -16.60 11.70 -7.70
N SER A 294 -16.74 12.95 -7.24
CA SER A 294 -16.86 14.08 -8.17
C SER A 294 -15.56 14.40 -8.92
N LEU A 295 -14.41 14.12 -8.30
CA LEU A 295 -13.09 14.27 -8.92
C LEU A 295 -12.90 13.19 -10.00
N ILE A 296 -13.23 11.94 -9.67
CA ILE A 296 -13.19 10.80 -10.59
C ILE A 296 -14.14 11.05 -11.76
N ASP A 297 -15.41 11.40 -11.51
CA ASP A 297 -16.40 11.68 -12.55
C ASP A 297 -15.91 12.74 -13.56
N ARG A 298 -15.18 13.76 -13.09
CA ARG A 298 -14.54 14.77 -13.94
C ARG A 298 -13.35 14.20 -14.72
N LEU A 299 -12.49 13.45 -14.06
CA LEU A 299 -11.31 12.81 -14.66
C LEU A 299 -11.70 11.87 -15.80
N VAL A 300 -12.75 11.08 -15.61
CA VAL A 300 -13.22 10.07 -16.56
C VAL A 300 -14.31 10.59 -17.51
N ALA A 301 -14.58 11.90 -17.53
CA ALA A 301 -15.61 12.47 -18.39
C ALA A 301 -15.33 12.20 -19.87
N GLY A 302 -16.30 11.63 -20.57
CA GLY A 302 -16.16 11.25 -21.99
C GLY A 302 -15.24 10.04 -22.25
N LYS A 303 -14.83 9.33 -21.20
CA LYS A 303 -14.05 8.08 -21.28
C LYS A 303 -14.96 6.87 -21.11
N ASN A 304 -14.56 5.74 -21.70
CA ASN A 304 -15.27 4.47 -21.59
C ASN A 304 -14.64 3.64 -20.47
N VAL A 305 -15.06 3.90 -19.23
CA VAL A 305 -14.45 3.30 -18.01
C VAL A 305 -15.34 2.27 -17.31
N GLY A 306 -16.60 2.08 -17.74
CA GLY A 306 -17.53 1.14 -17.12
C GLY A 306 -18.94 1.69 -17.01
N PRO A 307 -19.93 0.87 -16.62
CA PRO A 307 -21.29 1.30 -16.36
C PRO A 307 -21.38 2.11 -15.05
N ARG A 308 -21.76 3.39 -15.14
CA ARG A 308 -21.97 4.25 -13.97
C ARG A 308 -23.35 4.08 -13.37
N GLY A 309 -23.42 3.79 -12.08
CA GLY A 309 -24.68 3.80 -11.32
C GLY A 309 -24.95 5.14 -10.62
N PRO A 310 -26.23 5.45 -10.32
CA PRO A 310 -26.59 6.63 -9.53
C PRO A 310 -26.00 6.54 -8.12
N ILE A 311 -25.51 7.67 -7.60
CA ILE A 311 -25.05 7.76 -6.20
C ILE A 311 -26.30 7.76 -5.31
N THR A 312 -26.57 6.64 -4.64
CA THR A 312 -27.69 6.53 -3.68
C THR A 312 -27.19 6.71 -2.26
N ARG A 313 -27.65 7.76 -1.57
CA ARG A 313 -27.50 7.95 -0.12
C ARG A 313 -28.75 7.42 0.59
N SER A 314 -28.71 6.23 1.18
CA SER A 314 -29.88 5.72 1.91
C SER A 314 -29.52 4.84 3.10
N LYS A 315 -30.08 5.18 4.29
CA LYS A 315 -29.92 4.47 5.58
C LYS A 315 -30.96 3.39 5.86
N PRO A 316 -30.53 2.27 6.47
CA PRO A 316 -31.08 1.85 7.78
C PRO A 316 -30.05 1.81 8.93
N TRP A 317 -30.53 1.63 10.17
CA TRP A 317 -29.76 1.54 11.43
C TRP A 317 -29.95 0.16 12.03
N ASN A 318 -29.21 -0.81 11.52
CA ASN A 318 -29.07 -2.14 12.08
C ASN A 318 -27.76 -2.72 11.54
N TRP A 319 -26.75 -2.87 12.39
CA TRP A 319 -25.46 -3.44 11.98
C TRP A 319 -25.63 -4.92 11.65
N THR A 320 -25.82 -5.18 10.37
CA THR A 320 -25.63 -6.45 9.69
C THR A 320 -24.88 -6.15 8.41
N CYS A 321 -23.91 -6.99 8.01
CA CYS A 321 -23.11 -6.76 6.79
C CYS A 321 -23.98 -6.22 5.63
N GLY A 322 -23.67 -5.03 5.12
CA GLY A 322 -24.40 -4.42 4.00
C GLY A 322 -25.63 -3.55 4.34
N ASP A 323 -25.93 -3.31 5.62
CA ASP A 323 -27.07 -2.45 6.02
C ASP A 323 -26.66 -1.03 6.45
N ASP A 324 -25.38 -0.67 6.35
CA ASP A 324 -24.92 0.66 6.70
C ASP A 324 -25.09 1.66 5.56
N ALA A 325 -25.82 2.72 5.88
CA ALA A 325 -26.12 3.84 5.00
C ALA A 325 -24.95 4.70 4.49
N ALA A 326 -23.78 4.47 5.09
CA ALA A 326 -22.59 5.31 5.01
C ALA A 326 -21.44 4.61 4.28
N SER A 327 -21.68 3.38 3.81
CA SER A 327 -20.78 2.65 2.94
C SER A 327 -21.23 2.77 1.48
N ASP A 328 -20.26 2.97 0.61
CA ASP A 328 -20.45 2.80 -0.82
C ASP A 328 -20.41 1.29 -1.09
N THR A 329 -21.59 0.67 -1.02
CA THR A 329 -21.74 -0.80 -1.02
C THR A 329 -21.68 -1.46 -2.40
N THR A 330 -21.59 -0.67 -3.46
CA THR A 330 -21.60 -1.16 -4.84
C THR A 330 -20.43 -0.56 -5.64
N PRO A 331 -19.90 -1.27 -6.66
CA PRO A 331 -18.82 -0.73 -7.50
C PRO A 331 -19.17 0.64 -8.07
N ALA A 332 -20.42 0.77 -8.54
CA ALA A 332 -20.94 2.03 -9.02
C ALA A 332 -20.80 3.15 -7.98
N GLN A 333 -21.14 2.93 -6.71
CA GLN A 333 -21.11 4.00 -5.70
C GLN A 333 -19.69 4.45 -5.34
N THR A 334 -18.72 3.53 -5.28
CA THR A 334 -17.33 3.81 -4.88
C THR A 334 -16.53 4.51 -5.98
N ARG A 335 -16.88 4.27 -7.26
CA ARG A 335 -16.09 4.70 -8.43
C ARG A 335 -14.66 4.13 -8.46
N LEU A 336 -14.38 3.13 -7.61
CA LEU A 336 -13.07 2.49 -7.54
C LEU A 336 -12.71 1.82 -8.87
N ASP A 337 -13.70 1.19 -9.51
CA ASP A 337 -13.56 0.55 -10.81
C ASP A 337 -13.37 1.55 -11.95
N ASP A 338 -14.13 2.65 -11.96
CA ASP A 338 -13.98 3.74 -12.92
C ASP A 338 -12.55 4.33 -12.89
N LEU A 339 -12.03 4.58 -11.69
CA LEU A 339 -10.68 5.14 -11.50
C LEU A 339 -9.59 4.13 -11.88
N ALA A 340 -9.68 2.88 -11.40
CA ALA A 340 -8.72 1.84 -11.71
C ALA A 340 -8.70 1.54 -13.24
N GLY A 341 -9.87 1.44 -13.86
CA GLY A 341 -10.01 1.29 -15.30
C GLY A 341 -9.44 2.49 -16.07
N TYR A 342 -9.63 3.71 -15.58
CA TYR A 342 -9.01 4.89 -16.18
C TYR A 342 -7.48 4.81 -16.16
N MET A 343 -6.91 4.48 -15.01
CA MET A 343 -5.47 4.38 -14.78
C MET A 343 -4.78 3.34 -15.68
N ALA A 344 -5.45 2.22 -15.95
CA ALA A 344 -4.91 1.18 -16.82
C ALA A 344 -5.09 1.47 -18.32
N ASN A 345 -6.15 2.21 -18.69
CA ASN A 345 -6.59 2.29 -20.09
C ASN A 345 -6.37 3.64 -20.77
N TYR A 346 -5.97 4.68 -20.04
CA TYR A 346 -5.69 6.00 -20.62
C TYR A 346 -4.27 6.46 -20.33
N ASP A 347 -3.77 7.36 -21.17
CA ASP A 347 -2.47 7.97 -20.95
C ASP A 347 -2.56 8.99 -19.79
N LEU A 348 -1.76 8.76 -18.76
CA LEU A 348 -1.74 9.57 -17.54
C LEU A 348 -0.71 10.71 -17.61
N ARG A 349 0.18 10.72 -18.61
CA ARG A 349 1.24 11.72 -18.78
C ARG A 349 1.43 12.05 -20.26
N ASP A 350 0.54 12.87 -20.80
CA ASP A 350 0.55 13.29 -22.21
C ASP A 350 1.78 14.13 -22.60
N ASP A 351 2.53 14.62 -21.62
CA ASP A 351 3.82 15.29 -21.78
C ASP A 351 4.99 14.30 -22.00
N LEU A 352 4.79 13.01 -21.77
CA LEU A 352 5.75 11.95 -22.03
C LEU A 352 5.40 11.18 -23.31
N PRO A 353 6.40 10.71 -24.08
CA PRO A 353 6.13 9.84 -25.21
C PRO A 353 5.57 8.48 -24.76
N GLY A 354 4.58 7.98 -25.50
CA GLY A 354 4.00 6.66 -25.26
C GLY A 354 2.65 6.77 -24.57
N LYS A 355 2.28 5.74 -23.81
CA LYS A 355 1.09 5.73 -22.98
C LYS A 355 1.52 5.30 -21.59
N GLN A 356 1.41 6.21 -20.63
CA GLN A 356 1.76 5.95 -19.25
C GLN A 356 0.52 5.47 -18.52
N THR A 357 0.53 4.21 -18.08
CA THR A 357 -0.60 3.55 -17.40
C THR A 357 -0.16 3.00 -16.07
N ILE A 358 -1.13 2.73 -15.19
CA ILE A 358 -0.93 2.05 -13.91
C ILE A 358 -1.85 0.84 -13.85
N THR A 359 -1.30 -0.33 -13.53
CA THR A 359 -2.06 -1.54 -13.24
C THR A 359 -2.38 -1.60 -11.75
N THR A 360 -3.62 -1.88 -11.38
CA THR A 360 -4.04 -1.98 -9.98
C THR A 360 -4.44 -3.41 -9.64
N HIS A 361 -3.86 -3.93 -8.55
CA HIS A 361 -4.12 -5.22 -7.95
C HIS A 361 -4.73 -5.03 -6.56
N PHE A 362 -5.60 -5.94 -6.15
CA PHE A 362 -6.30 -5.87 -4.87
C PHE A 362 -6.09 -7.15 -4.08
N ALA A 363 -5.92 -7.01 -2.76
CA ALA A 363 -5.94 -8.13 -1.83
C ALA A 363 -6.88 -7.80 -0.67
N SER A 364 -7.98 -8.54 -0.54
CA SER A 364 -8.91 -8.39 0.58
C SER A 364 -8.51 -9.27 1.76
N THR A 365 -8.61 -8.77 2.98
CA THR A 365 -8.11 -9.45 4.20
C THR A 365 -9.23 -9.69 5.21
N TRP A 366 -9.29 -10.90 5.76
CA TRP A 366 -9.93 -11.35 7.03
C TRP A 366 -11.36 -10.89 7.40
N GLU A 367 -12.09 -10.28 6.49
CA GLU A 367 -13.44 -9.78 6.72
C GLU A 367 -14.47 -10.63 5.96
N SER A 368 -15.60 -10.88 6.63
CA SER A 368 -16.72 -11.65 6.10
C SER A 368 -17.80 -10.77 5.46
N CYS A 369 -17.71 -9.44 5.65
CA CYS A 369 -18.61 -8.45 5.05
C CYS A 369 -18.04 -7.74 3.81
N ALA A 370 -16.83 -8.09 3.36
CA ALA A 370 -16.28 -7.59 2.11
C ALA A 370 -17.31 -7.74 0.98
N SER A 371 -17.38 -6.77 0.06
CA SER A 371 -18.03 -7.02 -1.23
C SER A 371 -16.93 -7.40 -2.22
N PRO A 372 -16.60 -8.71 -2.38
CA PRO A 372 -15.71 -9.15 -3.45
C PRO A 372 -16.07 -8.51 -4.78
N GLU A 373 -17.36 -8.26 -5.03
CA GLU A 373 -17.84 -7.60 -6.25
C GLU A 373 -17.20 -6.23 -6.49
N ILE A 374 -16.96 -5.40 -5.46
CA ILE A 374 -16.32 -4.08 -5.62
C ILE A 374 -14.89 -4.25 -6.11
N LEU A 375 -14.09 -5.09 -5.44
CA LEU A 375 -12.69 -5.30 -5.78
C LEU A 375 -12.52 -6.11 -7.06
N ASP A 376 -13.38 -7.10 -7.31
CA ASP A 376 -13.42 -7.89 -8.54
C ASP A 376 -13.76 -7.02 -9.74
N THR A 377 -14.76 -6.14 -9.61
CA THR A 377 -15.14 -5.20 -10.67
C THR A 377 -14.03 -4.20 -10.94
N ALA A 378 -13.40 -3.68 -9.88
CA ALA A 378 -12.27 -2.77 -10.03
C ALA A 378 -11.05 -3.42 -10.69
N ALA A 379 -10.76 -4.69 -10.37
CA ALA A 379 -9.67 -5.43 -10.98
C ALA A 379 -9.93 -5.80 -12.45
N ALA A 380 -11.18 -6.13 -12.81
CA ALA A 380 -11.52 -6.63 -14.15
C ALA A 380 -11.15 -5.68 -15.30
N GLY A 381 -11.09 -4.37 -15.03
CA GLY A 381 -10.74 -3.34 -16.01
C GLY A 381 -9.25 -2.99 -16.11
N THR A 382 -8.40 -3.51 -15.23
CA THR A 382 -7.01 -3.00 -15.06
C THR A 382 -5.94 -3.86 -15.71
N GLY A 383 -6.23 -5.14 -15.97
CA GLY A 383 -5.20 -6.15 -16.26
C GLY A 383 -4.51 -6.70 -15.01
N GLY A 384 -4.84 -6.17 -13.83
CA GLY A 384 -4.51 -6.76 -12.54
C GLY A 384 -5.59 -7.75 -12.08
N PHE A 385 -5.54 -8.12 -10.80
CA PHE A 385 -6.44 -9.10 -10.23
C PHE A 385 -6.74 -8.81 -8.76
N HIS A 386 -7.83 -9.38 -8.29
CA HIS A 386 -8.21 -9.40 -6.89
C HIS A 386 -7.95 -10.80 -6.32
N VAL A 387 -7.25 -10.88 -5.18
CA VAL A 387 -7.07 -12.13 -4.44
C VAL A 387 -7.71 -12.03 -3.05
N PRO A 388 -8.67 -12.90 -2.72
CA PRO A 388 -9.24 -12.96 -1.38
C PRO A 388 -8.30 -13.69 -0.41
N ALA A 389 -7.76 -12.96 0.55
CA ALA A 389 -6.89 -13.44 1.61
C ALA A 389 -7.66 -13.64 2.92
N THR A 390 -8.43 -14.73 2.99
CA THR A 390 -9.24 -15.06 4.18
C THR A 390 -8.45 -15.61 5.36
N ASP A 391 -7.17 -15.90 5.17
CA ASP A 391 -6.26 -16.38 6.21
C ASP A 391 -4.82 -15.96 5.90
N MET A 392 -3.91 -16.18 6.85
CA MET A 392 -2.50 -15.82 6.74
C MET A 392 -1.78 -16.48 5.55
N ASN A 393 -2.05 -17.75 5.27
CA ASN A 393 -1.38 -18.47 4.17
C ASN A 393 -1.86 -17.94 2.83
N LYS A 394 -3.17 -17.68 2.69
CA LYS A 394 -3.74 -17.06 1.50
C LYS A 394 -3.24 -15.63 1.33
N LEU A 395 -3.07 -14.86 2.39
CA LEU A 395 -2.50 -13.51 2.32
C LEU A 395 -1.08 -13.52 1.74
N ARG A 396 -0.22 -14.39 2.26
CA ARG A 396 1.15 -14.53 1.73
C ARG A 396 1.16 -15.03 0.29
N ASN A 397 0.32 -16.01 -0.05
CA ASN A 397 0.23 -16.54 -1.41
C ASN A 397 -0.28 -15.47 -2.38
N ALA A 398 -1.33 -14.72 -2.02
CA ALA A 398 -1.86 -13.60 -2.78
C ALA A 398 -0.78 -12.56 -3.09
N LEU A 399 -0.03 -12.17 -2.07
CA LEU A 399 1.10 -11.24 -2.18
C LEU A 399 2.19 -11.75 -3.11
N THR A 400 2.55 -13.03 -2.98
CA THR A 400 3.55 -13.66 -3.84
C THR A 400 3.07 -13.71 -5.29
N GLU A 401 1.81 -14.09 -5.52
CA GLU A 401 1.20 -14.14 -6.84
C GLU A 401 1.17 -12.76 -7.52
N ILE A 402 0.75 -11.71 -6.80
CA ILE A 402 0.77 -10.32 -7.31
C ILE A 402 2.18 -9.90 -7.69
N ILE A 403 3.17 -10.22 -6.87
CA ILE A 403 4.55 -9.79 -7.15
C ILE A 403 5.19 -10.59 -8.26
N ASP A 404 4.91 -11.88 -8.36
CA ASP A 404 5.38 -12.71 -9.46
C ASP A 404 4.75 -12.25 -10.79
N ASP A 405 3.47 -11.89 -10.81
CA ASP A 405 2.83 -11.28 -11.98
C ASP A 405 3.45 -9.93 -12.36
N ILE A 406 3.63 -9.02 -11.37
CA ILE A 406 4.31 -7.75 -11.60
C ILE A 406 5.69 -8.01 -12.18
N LYS A 407 6.41 -9.01 -11.67
CA LYS A 407 7.74 -9.33 -12.17
C LYS A 407 7.73 -9.84 -13.61
N GLU A 408 6.85 -10.78 -13.90
CA GLU A 408 6.72 -11.35 -15.23
C GLU A 408 6.33 -10.27 -16.24
N ASN A 409 5.34 -9.43 -15.93
CA ASN A 409 4.83 -8.44 -16.88
C ASN A 409 5.72 -7.19 -16.97
N SER A 410 6.35 -6.76 -15.87
CA SER A 410 7.18 -5.55 -15.84
C SER A 410 8.63 -5.81 -16.25
N PHE A 411 9.18 -6.99 -15.95
CA PHE A 411 10.57 -7.32 -16.26
C PHE A 411 10.73 -8.20 -17.52
N ALA A 412 9.71 -8.92 -18.01
CA ALA A 412 9.83 -9.70 -19.25
C ALA A 412 9.63 -8.89 -20.54
N SER A 413 9.01 -7.71 -20.48
CA SER A 413 8.78 -6.85 -21.68
C SER A 413 10.07 -6.35 -22.35
N PHE A 414 11.24 -6.62 -21.76
CA PHE A 414 12.56 -6.35 -22.34
C PHE A 414 13.11 -7.50 -23.22
N MET A 415 12.64 -8.74 -23.07
CA MET A 415 13.22 -9.88 -23.79
C MET A 415 12.68 -10.04 -25.23
N THR A 416 11.52 -9.47 -25.55
CA THR A 416 10.91 -9.56 -26.89
C THR A 416 11.47 -8.56 -27.90
N PHE A 417 12.26 -7.55 -27.48
CA PHE A 417 12.92 -6.63 -28.41
C PHE A 417 14.24 -7.17 -29.01
N ASN A 418 14.80 -8.24 -28.44
CA ASN A 418 16.10 -8.79 -28.86
C ASN A 418 16.05 -9.95 -29.87
N THR A 419 14.85 -10.42 -30.27
CA THR A 419 14.74 -11.61 -31.15
C THR A 419 14.41 -11.31 -32.62
N THR A 420 14.23 -10.04 -33.01
CA THR A 420 13.92 -9.67 -34.43
C THR A 420 15.07 -9.06 -35.22
N LYS A 421 16.33 -9.37 -34.87
CA LYS A 421 17.45 -9.23 -35.82
C LYS A 421 18.40 -10.42 -35.69
N SER A 422 18.17 -11.42 -36.53
CA SER A 422 19.17 -12.41 -36.97
C SER A 422 19.31 -12.33 -38.48
#